data_AF-A0A0F0C6M3-F1
#
_entry.id   AF-A0A0F0C6M3-F1
#
_cell.length_a   1.000
_cell.length_b   1.000
_cell.length_c   1.000
_cell.angle_alpha   90.00
_cell.angle_beta   90.00
_cell.angle_gamma   90.00
#
_symmetry.space_group_name_H-M   'P 1'
#
loop_
_entity.id
_entity.type
_entity.pdbx_description
1 polymer ?
#
loop_
_entity_poly.entity_id
_entity_poly.type
_entity_poly.pdbx_seq_one_letter_code
_entity_poly.pdbx_strand_id
1 'polypeptide(L)'
;MNYENLISVTGVITDITNYNNDCCSQFITITVDGQQINIIMTQDTFVVDTMRIMPGMRIAAFYDSTRPVPLIYPPQYRADMIAVLRPEEDITLAYFDSSLTAIDNSLQLNLYQSTIISTLNGQAYLCPPGDHYLMVYYAATTKSIPPQTAPNRIIVLCQTTTP
;
A
#
# COMPACT_ATOMS: atom_id res chain seq x y z
N MET A 1 0.00 -14.01 0.90
CA MET A 1 -0.14 -12.96 1.94
C MET A 1 -1.63 -12.79 2.20
N ASN A 2 -2.04 -12.59 3.46
CA ASN A 2 -3.40 -12.18 3.77
C ASN A 2 -3.46 -10.65 3.74
N TYR A 3 -4.39 -10.08 2.96
CA TYR A 3 -4.52 -8.63 2.77
C TYR A 3 -5.63 -8.03 3.65
N GLU A 4 -6.46 -8.86 4.27
CA GLU A 4 -7.67 -8.47 5.01
C GLU A 4 -7.39 -7.50 6.16
N ASN A 5 -6.28 -7.73 6.88
CA ASN A 5 -5.93 -6.95 8.08
C ASN A 5 -4.85 -5.89 7.83
N LEU A 6 -4.45 -5.70 6.57
CA LEU A 6 -3.41 -4.74 6.21
C LEU A 6 -3.97 -3.32 6.23
N ILE A 7 -3.36 -2.48 7.05
CA ILE A 7 -3.60 -1.04 7.07
C ILE A 7 -2.32 -0.31 6.69
N SER A 8 -2.46 0.90 6.15
CA SER A 8 -1.32 1.71 5.73
C SER A 8 -1.02 2.85 6.68
N VAL A 9 0.26 3.20 6.74
CA VAL A 9 0.74 4.49 7.24
C VAL A 9 1.52 5.18 6.13
N THR A 10 1.17 6.43 5.83
CA THR A 10 1.71 7.17 4.70
C THR A 10 2.54 8.35 5.19
N GLY A 11 3.78 8.46 4.74
CA GLY A 11 4.70 9.49 5.19
C GLY A 11 5.91 9.67 4.29
N VAL A 12 6.77 10.63 4.63
CA VAL A 12 8.02 10.90 3.91
C VAL A 12 9.18 10.27 4.65
N ILE A 13 10.01 9.50 3.95
CA ILE A 13 11.22 8.89 4.52
C ILE A 13 12.19 10.00 4.91
N THR A 14 12.62 10.02 6.17
CA THR A 14 13.67 10.93 6.66
C THR A 14 15.01 10.24 6.83
N ASP A 15 15.01 8.95 7.16
CA ASP A 15 16.23 8.18 7.40
C ASP A 15 16.03 6.69 7.12
N ILE A 16 17.12 6.00 6.76
CA ILE A 16 17.16 4.54 6.57
C ILE A 16 18.45 4.01 7.17
N THR A 17 18.34 3.11 8.15
CA THR A 17 19.48 2.49 8.82
C THR A 17 19.33 0.97 8.86
N ASN A 18 20.40 0.25 9.22
CA ASN A 18 20.30 -1.19 9.46
C ASN A 18 19.55 -1.45 10.77
N TYR A 19 18.64 -2.41 10.76
CA TYR A 19 17.90 -2.80 11.96
C TYR A 19 18.71 -3.83 12.75
N ASN A 20 19.04 -3.55 14.02
CA ASN A 20 19.77 -4.47 14.91
C ASN A 20 21.08 -5.06 14.33
N ASN A 21 21.84 -4.26 13.56
CA ASN A 21 23.04 -4.68 12.84
C ASN A 21 22.81 -5.84 11.84
N ASP A 22 21.57 -6.10 11.44
CA ASP A 22 21.22 -7.03 10.37
C ASP A 22 21.18 -6.27 9.03
N CYS A 23 21.97 -6.70 8.05
CA CYS A 23 21.97 -6.10 6.72
C CYS A 23 20.75 -6.48 5.87
N CYS A 24 20.03 -7.55 6.24
CA CYS A 24 18.81 -8.00 5.57
C CYS A 24 17.55 -7.29 6.09
N SER A 25 17.69 -6.49 7.15
CA SER A 25 16.60 -5.74 7.76
C SER A 25 16.96 -4.25 7.86
N GLN A 26 16.05 -3.39 7.44
CA GLN A 26 16.21 -1.94 7.48
C GLN A 26 15.20 -1.31 8.43
N PHE A 27 15.64 -0.26 9.10
CA PHE A 27 14.84 0.58 9.96
C PHE A 27 14.63 1.92 9.26
N ILE A 28 13.40 2.15 8.80
CA ILE A 28 13.01 3.31 8.00
C ILE A 28 12.25 4.26 8.89
N THR A 29 12.75 5.49 9.04
CA THR A 29 12.03 6.54 9.77
C THR A 29 11.22 7.35 8.77
N ILE A 30 9.91 7.47 8.99
CA ILE A 30 9.02 8.33 8.21
C ILE A 30 8.44 9.45 9.06
N THR A 31 8.17 10.58 8.43
CA THR A 31 7.39 11.68 9.04
C THR A 31 5.96 11.66 8.52
N VAL A 32 5.01 11.69 9.44
CA VAL A 32 3.57 11.76 9.21
C VAL A 32 3.02 12.92 10.04
N ASP A 33 2.54 13.97 9.38
CA ASP A 33 2.00 15.18 10.03
C ASP A 33 2.90 15.76 11.15
N GLY A 34 4.22 15.72 10.93
CA GLY A 34 5.23 16.21 11.88
C GLY A 34 5.61 15.22 13.00
N GLN A 35 4.95 14.07 13.09
CA GLN A 35 5.33 12.98 13.99
C GLN A 35 6.21 11.94 13.28
N GLN A 36 7.10 11.32 14.04
CA GLN A 36 7.95 10.25 13.51
C GLN A 36 7.29 8.89 13.74
N ILE A 37 7.44 8.01 12.76
CA ILE A 37 7.02 6.61 12.82
C ILE A 37 8.16 5.77 12.24
N ASN A 38 8.45 4.65 12.88
CA ASN A 38 9.49 3.75 12.41
C ASN A 38 8.88 2.52 11.75
N ILE A 39 9.40 2.17 10.58
CA ILE A 39 8.99 1.02 9.79
C ILE A 39 10.15 0.03 9.74
N ILE A 40 9.90 -1.19 10.19
CA ILE A 40 10.85 -2.30 10.07
C ILE A 40 10.58 -3.00 8.74
N MET A 41 11.52 -2.87 7.81
CA MET A 41 11.54 -3.59 6.55
C MET A 41 12.46 -4.80 6.68
N THR A 42 11.96 -5.98 6.38
CA THR A 42 12.73 -7.23 6.44
C THR A 42 12.79 -7.90 5.08
N GLN A 43 13.52 -9.01 4.95
CA GLN A 43 13.60 -9.78 3.70
C GLN A 43 12.23 -10.21 3.13
N ASP A 44 11.21 -10.34 3.98
CA ASP A 44 9.86 -10.76 3.59
C ASP A 44 8.96 -9.57 3.21
N THR A 45 9.41 -8.34 3.44
CA THR A 45 8.66 -7.14 3.08
C THR A 45 8.72 -6.94 1.58
N PHE A 46 7.55 -6.91 0.93
CA PHE A 46 7.48 -6.68 -0.52
C PHE A 46 7.50 -5.17 -0.82
N VAL A 47 8.53 -4.69 -1.52
CA VAL A 47 8.53 -3.32 -2.05
C VAL A 47 7.91 -3.35 -3.45
N VAL A 48 6.82 -2.62 -3.63
CA VAL A 48 6.09 -2.56 -4.91
C VAL A 48 7.04 -2.12 -6.02
N ASP A 49 6.93 -2.76 -7.19
CA ASP A 49 7.81 -2.61 -8.36
C ASP A 49 9.27 -3.00 -8.12
N THR A 50 9.60 -3.64 -7.00
CA THR A 50 10.99 -4.00 -6.63
C THR A 50 11.92 -2.78 -6.67
N MET A 51 11.38 -1.59 -6.38
CA MET A 51 12.13 -0.35 -6.50
C MET A 51 12.93 -0.05 -5.24
N ARG A 52 14.07 0.63 -5.40
CA ARG A 52 14.86 1.12 -4.27
C ARG A 52 14.21 2.37 -3.69
N ILE A 53 13.97 2.38 -2.38
CA ILE A 53 13.49 3.55 -1.63
C ILE A 53 14.67 4.33 -1.01
N MET A 54 14.49 5.65 -0.83
CA MET A 54 15.51 6.58 -0.34
C MET A 54 14.87 7.70 0.50
N PRO A 55 15.64 8.36 1.40
CA PRO A 55 15.18 9.56 2.08
C PRO A 55 14.65 10.62 1.10
N GLY A 56 13.56 11.30 1.49
CA GLY A 56 12.81 12.26 0.68
C GLY A 56 11.65 11.67 -0.11
N MET A 57 11.58 10.34 -0.26
CA MET A 57 10.45 9.69 -0.95
C MET A 57 9.23 9.58 -0.04
N ARG A 58 8.04 9.81 -0.60
CA ARG A 58 6.76 9.54 0.08
C ARG A 58 6.38 8.07 -0.15
N ILE A 59 6.08 7.35 0.91
CA ILE A 59 5.71 5.94 0.89
C ILE A 59 4.44 5.68 1.67
N ALA A 60 3.73 4.61 1.32
CA ALA A 60 2.76 3.95 2.16
C ALA A 60 3.33 2.61 2.62
N ALA A 61 3.49 2.44 3.92
CA ALA A 61 3.88 1.18 4.53
C ALA A 61 2.63 0.44 5.03
N PHE A 62 2.37 -0.74 4.47
CA PHE A 62 1.27 -1.60 4.87
C PHE A 62 1.75 -2.60 5.91
N TYR A 63 1.04 -2.69 7.03
CA TYR A 63 1.32 -3.61 8.12
C TYR A 63 0.03 -4.27 8.61
N ASP A 64 0.18 -5.46 9.18
CA ASP A 64 -0.93 -6.24 9.74
C ASP A 64 -1.34 -5.67 11.10
N SER A 65 -2.56 -5.14 11.17
CA SER A 65 -3.15 -4.54 12.37
C SER A 65 -3.39 -5.55 13.51
N THR A 66 -3.37 -6.85 13.23
CA THR A 66 -3.56 -7.91 14.25
C THR A 66 -2.28 -8.26 14.99
N ARG A 67 -1.11 -7.82 14.49
CA ARG A 67 0.17 -8.09 15.14
C ARG A 67 0.38 -7.16 16.34
N PRO A 68 0.93 -7.67 17.45
CA PRO A 68 1.20 -6.85 18.63
C PRO A 68 2.24 -5.77 18.31
N VAL A 69 1.90 -4.51 18.60
CA VAL A 69 2.77 -3.35 18.40
C VAL A 69 3.33 -2.88 19.75
N PRO A 70 4.66 -2.68 19.88
CA PRO A 70 5.25 -2.13 21.10
C PRO A 70 4.72 -0.73 21.44
N LEU A 71 4.35 -0.51 22.70
CA LEU A 71 3.88 0.80 23.21
C LEU A 71 5.07 1.72 23.56
N ILE A 72 5.91 2.02 22.58
CA ILE A 72 7.07 2.91 22.71
C ILE A 72 6.99 4.05 21.69
N TYR A 73 7.72 5.14 21.94
CA TYR A 73 7.82 6.27 21.02
C TYR A 73 9.24 6.39 20.42
N PRO A 74 9.39 6.59 19.09
CA PRO A 74 8.33 6.54 18.08
C PRO A 74 7.71 5.14 17.93
N PRO A 75 6.44 5.03 17.53
CA PRO A 75 5.81 3.74 17.27
C PRO A 75 6.54 2.99 16.15
N GLN A 76 6.56 1.67 16.24
CA GLN A 76 7.31 0.81 15.32
C GLN A 76 6.39 -0.23 14.67
N TYR A 77 6.33 -0.25 13.34
CA TYR A 77 5.50 -1.19 12.58
C TYR A 77 6.37 -2.07 11.67
N ARG A 78 6.12 -3.37 11.66
CA ARG A 78 6.72 -4.28 10.67
C ARG A 78 5.89 -4.25 9.40
N ALA A 79 6.48 -3.77 8.30
CA ALA A 79 5.79 -3.70 7.03
C ALA A 79 5.77 -5.06 6.34
N ASP A 80 4.60 -5.43 5.82
CA ASP A 80 4.44 -6.55 4.89
C ASP A 80 4.59 -6.07 3.44
N MET A 81 4.21 -4.82 3.16
CA MET A 81 4.36 -4.20 1.85
C MET A 81 4.71 -2.72 1.97
N ILE A 82 5.53 -2.21 1.05
CA ILE A 82 5.83 -0.78 0.92
C ILE A 82 5.58 -0.33 -0.51
N ALA A 83 4.76 0.71 -0.67
CA ALA A 83 4.49 1.35 -1.94
C ALA A 83 5.07 2.77 -1.95
N VAL A 84 5.66 3.18 -3.07
CA VAL A 84 6.10 4.56 -3.28
C VAL A 84 4.97 5.35 -3.91
N LEU A 85 4.77 6.59 -3.44
CA LEU A 85 3.73 7.49 -3.90
C LEU A 85 4.33 8.72 -4.59
N ARG A 86 3.67 9.15 -5.66
CA ARG A 86 3.94 10.45 -6.29
C ARG A 86 3.37 11.59 -5.44
N PRO A 87 3.78 12.85 -5.69
CA PRO A 87 3.09 14.00 -5.12
C PRO A 87 1.59 13.94 -5.44
N GLU A 88 0.76 14.27 -4.45
CA GLU A 88 -0.71 14.30 -4.57
C GLU A 88 -1.38 12.94 -4.88
N GLU A 89 -0.61 11.85 -4.92
CA GLU A 89 -1.14 10.50 -5.12
C GLU A 89 -1.39 9.82 -3.78
N ASP A 90 -2.60 9.34 -3.56
CA ASP A 90 -2.95 8.47 -2.46
C ASP A 90 -3.10 7.02 -2.94
N ILE A 91 -3.10 6.12 -1.97
CA ILE A 91 -3.20 4.69 -2.21
C ILE A 91 -4.16 4.05 -1.22
N THR A 92 -4.96 3.13 -1.71
CA THR A 92 -5.76 2.25 -0.87
C THR A 92 -5.49 0.79 -1.20
N LEU A 93 -5.64 -0.07 -0.21
CA LEU A 93 -5.62 -1.52 -0.34
C LEU A 93 -6.92 -2.06 0.27
N ALA A 94 -7.82 -2.55 -0.56
CA ALA A 94 -9.11 -3.07 -0.11
C ALA A 94 -9.62 -4.17 -1.04
N TYR A 95 -10.62 -4.92 -0.59
CA TYR A 95 -11.37 -5.82 -1.47
C TYR A 95 -12.46 -5.04 -2.20
N PHE A 96 -12.48 -5.15 -3.52
CA PHE A 96 -13.47 -4.52 -4.39
C PHE A 96 -14.35 -5.59 -5.02
N ASP A 97 -15.65 -5.38 -4.98
CA ASP A 97 -16.63 -6.28 -5.61
C ASP A 97 -16.62 -6.17 -7.15
N SER A 98 -17.46 -6.98 -7.81
CA SER A 98 -17.69 -6.93 -9.25
C SER A 98 -18.10 -5.55 -9.81
N SER A 99 -18.65 -4.66 -8.97
CA SER A 99 -19.01 -3.27 -9.32
C SER A 99 -17.87 -2.27 -9.08
N LEU A 100 -16.70 -2.75 -8.65
CA LEU A 100 -15.55 -1.96 -8.25
C LEU A 100 -15.86 -1.01 -7.09
N THR A 101 -16.69 -1.46 -6.17
CA THR A 101 -16.96 -0.79 -4.90
C THR A 101 -16.23 -1.54 -3.78
N ALA A 102 -15.48 -0.81 -2.96
CA ALA A 102 -14.85 -1.38 -1.78
C ALA A 102 -15.92 -1.90 -0.80
N ILE A 103 -15.71 -3.06 -0.19
CA ILE A 103 -16.70 -3.72 0.69
C ILE A 103 -17.11 -2.83 1.88
N ASP A 104 -16.20 -2.00 2.36
CA ASP A 104 -16.42 -1.04 3.45
C ASP A 104 -17.07 0.28 2.98
N ASN A 105 -17.42 0.40 1.70
CA ASN A 105 -17.91 1.61 1.04
C ASN A 105 -16.94 2.81 1.12
N SER A 106 -15.64 2.57 1.34
CA SER A 106 -14.64 3.64 1.41
C SER A 106 -14.37 4.29 0.05
N LEU A 107 -14.52 3.54 -1.04
CA LEU A 107 -14.16 4.00 -2.38
C LEU A 107 -14.90 3.21 -3.47
N GLN A 108 -15.32 3.90 -4.53
CA GLN A 108 -15.80 3.31 -5.77
C GLN A 108 -14.91 3.73 -6.94
N LEU A 109 -14.53 2.79 -7.79
CA LEU A 109 -13.61 3.02 -8.91
C LEU A 109 -14.36 3.21 -10.22
N ASN A 110 -14.03 4.28 -10.94
CA ASN A 110 -14.46 4.54 -12.30
C ASN A 110 -13.26 4.35 -13.24
N LEU A 111 -13.18 3.21 -13.92
CA LEU A 111 -12.05 2.90 -14.80
C LEU A 111 -12.09 3.73 -16.09
N TYR A 112 -10.92 4.20 -16.51
CA TYR A 112 -10.71 4.87 -17.80
C TYR A 112 -9.65 4.14 -18.61
N GLN A 113 -9.57 4.39 -19.91
CA GLN A 113 -8.55 3.80 -20.79
C GLN A 113 -7.11 4.10 -20.35
N SER A 114 -6.92 5.18 -19.59
CA SER A 114 -5.63 5.57 -19.02
C SER A 114 -5.25 4.81 -17.75
N THR A 115 -6.17 4.06 -17.13
CA THR A 115 -5.90 3.30 -15.91
C THR A 115 -4.98 2.12 -16.24
N ILE A 116 -3.79 2.10 -15.65
CA ILE A 116 -2.84 1.00 -15.83
C ILE A 116 -3.20 -0.12 -14.84
N ILE A 117 -3.52 -1.30 -15.34
CA ILE A 117 -3.87 -2.46 -14.50
C ILE A 117 -2.79 -3.53 -14.64
N SER A 118 -2.18 -3.90 -13.52
CA SER A 118 -1.12 -4.92 -13.48
C SER A 118 -1.32 -5.90 -12.34
N THR A 119 -0.65 -7.04 -12.40
CA THR A 119 -0.47 -7.95 -11.26
C THR A 119 0.66 -7.45 -10.34
N LEU A 120 0.78 -8.05 -9.15
CA LEU A 120 1.84 -7.70 -8.19
C LEU A 120 3.27 -7.89 -8.73
N ASN A 121 3.48 -8.84 -9.64
CA ASN A 121 4.76 -9.07 -10.32
C ASN A 121 4.94 -8.20 -11.60
N GLY A 122 4.11 -7.17 -11.78
CA GLY A 122 4.26 -6.17 -12.84
C GLY A 122 3.79 -6.61 -14.24
N GLN A 123 3.10 -7.75 -14.37
CA GLN A 123 2.54 -8.17 -15.66
C GLN A 123 1.23 -7.44 -15.94
N ALA A 124 0.92 -7.23 -17.22
CA ALA A 124 -0.37 -6.66 -17.61
C ALA A 124 -1.52 -7.58 -17.17
N TYR A 125 -2.55 -7.00 -16.56
CA TYR A 125 -3.76 -7.73 -16.18
C TYR A 125 -4.85 -7.43 -17.21
N LEU A 126 -5.34 -8.47 -17.90
CA LEU A 126 -6.23 -8.35 -19.06
C LEU A 126 -7.69 -8.74 -18.77
N CYS A 127 -8.02 -8.97 -17.50
CA CYS A 127 -9.36 -9.33 -17.05
C CYS A 127 -10.03 -8.15 -16.31
N PRO A 128 -11.35 -8.19 -16.05
CA PRO A 128 -11.98 -7.27 -15.12
C PRO A 128 -11.35 -7.39 -13.72
N PRO A 129 -10.95 -6.29 -13.07
CA PRO A 129 -10.23 -6.35 -11.79
C PRO A 129 -11.14 -6.55 -10.57
N GLY A 130 -12.47 -6.55 -10.73
CA GLY A 130 -13.41 -6.76 -9.63
C GLY A 130 -13.28 -8.14 -8.98
N ASP A 131 -13.89 -8.30 -7.81
CA ASP A 131 -13.86 -9.51 -6.97
C ASP A 131 -12.45 -9.90 -6.49
N HIS A 132 -11.58 -8.90 -6.28
CA HIS A 132 -10.20 -9.08 -5.83
C HIS A 132 -9.81 -8.02 -4.79
N TYR A 133 -8.74 -8.32 -4.05
CA TYR A 133 -8.00 -7.27 -3.36
C TYR A 133 -7.25 -6.42 -4.40
N LEU A 134 -7.47 -5.12 -4.35
CA LEU A 134 -6.85 -4.15 -5.24
C LEU A 134 -6.03 -3.17 -4.43
N MET A 135 -4.80 -2.96 -4.88
CA MET A 135 -4.00 -1.81 -4.49
C MET A 135 -4.19 -0.72 -5.55
N VAL A 136 -4.83 0.38 -5.17
CA VAL A 136 -5.33 1.41 -6.08
C VAL A 136 -4.60 2.71 -5.80
N TYR A 137 -3.94 3.25 -6.83
CA TYR A 137 -3.30 4.56 -6.81
C TYR A 137 -4.21 5.59 -7.49
N TYR A 138 -4.49 6.69 -6.81
CA TYR A 138 -5.38 7.74 -7.27
C TYR A 138 -4.99 9.11 -6.71
N ALA A 139 -5.35 10.19 -7.38
CA ALA A 139 -5.01 11.55 -6.92
C ALA A 139 -6.17 12.30 -6.24
N ALA A 140 -7.41 12.05 -6.66
CA ALA A 140 -8.56 12.78 -6.16
C ALA A 140 -9.80 11.90 -6.08
N THR A 141 -10.68 12.24 -5.15
CA THR A 141 -11.99 11.59 -4.97
C THR A 141 -13.11 12.62 -5.04
N THR A 142 -14.30 12.18 -5.44
CA THR A 142 -15.52 12.99 -5.37
C THR A 142 -16.03 13.08 -3.93
N LYS A 143 -16.95 14.01 -3.67
CA LYS A 143 -17.66 14.13 -2.38
C LYS A 143 -18.94 13.29 -2.30
N SER A 144 -19.10 12.28 -3.17
CA SER A 144 -20.26 11.37 -3.14
C SER A 144 -20.13 10.34 -2.02
N ILE A 145 -21.20 9.56 -1.79
CA ILE A 145 -21.20 8.44 -0.85
C ILE A 145 -21.63 7.19 -1.65
N PRO A 146 -20.73 6.22 -1.90
CA PRO A 146 -19.30 6.26 -1.58
C PRO A 146 -18.54 7.33 -2.41
N PRO A 147 -17.36 7.80 -1.92
CA PRO A 147 -16.46 8.61 -2.73
C PRO A 147 -16.05 7.85 -3.99
N GLN A 148 -16.00 8.55 -5.13
CA GLN A 148 -15.61 7.95 -6.41
C GLN A 148 -14.26 8.47 -6.88
N THR A 149 -13.48 7.63 -7.54
CA THR A 149 -12.20 8.05 -8.15
C THR A 149 -11.97 7.45 -9.52
N ALA A 150 -11.14 8.15 -10.31
CA ALA A 150 -10.55 7.66 -11.55
C ALA A 150 -9.11 7.23 -11.26
N PRO A 151 -8.84 5.93 -11.05
CA PRO A 151 -7.51 5.50 -10.63
C PRO A 151 -6.49 5.63 -11.76
N ASN A 152 -5.28 6.06 -11.41
CA ASN A 152 -4.15 6.11 -12.33
C ASN A 152 -3.59 4.70 -12.55
N ARG A 153 -3.54 3.90 -11.48
CA ARG A 153 -2.99 2.54 -11.51
C ARG A 153 -3.73 1.63 -10.53
N ILE A 154 -3.91 0.39 -10.93
CA ILE A 154 -4.44 -0.69 -10.10
C ILE A 154 -3.46 -1.85 -10.15
N ILE A 155 -3.08 -2.37 -8.98
CA ILE A 155 -2.37 -3.62 -8.83
C ILE A 155 -3.36 -4.67 -8.28
N VAL A 156 -3.65 -5.68 -9.09
CA VAL A 156 -4.53 -6.79 -8.74
C VAL A 156 -3.74 -7.81 -7.92
N LEU A 157 -4.23 -8.11 -6.72
CA LEU A 157 -3.62 -9.09 -5.82
C LEU A 157 -4.31 -10.44 -6.02
N CYS A 158 -3.87 -11.16 -7.05
CA CYS A 158 -4.36 -12.50 -7.36
C CYS A 158 -4.02 -13.45 -6.21
N GLN A 159 -5.03 -14.01 -5.57
CA GLN A 159 -4.85 -15.11 -4.62
C GLN A 159 -4.75 -16.42 -5.38
N THR A 160 -3.82 -17.28 -4.99
CA THR A 160 -3.85 -18.67 -5.42
C THR A 160 -5.06 -19.33 -4.74
N THR A 161 -6.17 -19.49 -5.46
CA THR A 161 -7.17 -20.48 -5.05
C THR A 161 -6.45 -21.82 -5.06
N THR A 162 -6.16 -22.36 -3.87
CA THR A 162 -5.56 -23.68 -3.78
C THR A 162 -6.64 -24.66 -4.26
N PRO A 163 -6.41 -25.45 -5.31
CA PRO A 163 -7.42 -26.34 -5.88
C PRO A 163 -7.81 -27.46 -4.91
#